data_AF-A0A9D8FEU3-F1
#
_entry.id   AF-A0A9D8FEU3-F1
#
_cell.length_a   1.000
_cell.length_b   1.000
_cell.length_c   1.000
_cell.angle_alpha   90.00
_cell.angle_beta   90.00
_cell.angle_gamma   90.00
#
_symmetry.space_group_name_H-M   'P 1'
#
loop_
_entity.id
_entity.type
_entity.pdbx_description
1 polymer ?
#
loop_
_entity_poly.entity_id
_entity_poly.type
_entity_poly.pdbx_seq_one_letter_code
_entity_poly.pdbx_strand_id
1 'polypeptide(L)'
;MKMIQSFKWLVFSVSVFALMACQSSFLESVQKVTYEPEFHYISKAKWASTMRKFETYNTILENNLSSGSMTEDQRIASLSVLGKMDRLTVKLSQETLSSHLNFSLFRQGIKIAQAELKQTPPVYQQVHVISSYCASCHAEKKN
;
A
#
# COMPACT_ATOMS: atom_id res chain seq x y z
N MET A 1 -47.67 -37.91 -13.11
CA MET A 1 -47.20 -36.51 -13.23
C MET A 1 -46.61 -35.90 -11.94
N LYS A 2 -46.33 -36.67 -10.87
CA LYS A 2 -45.66 -36.17 -9.64
C LYS A 2 -44.13 -36.28 -9.65
N MET A 3 -43.56 -37.16 -10.48
CA MET A 3 -42.12 -37.44 -10.54
C MET A 3 -41.27 -36.28 -11.13
N ILE A 4 -41.85 -35.52 -12.06
CA ILE A 4 -41.16 -34.42 -12.77
C ILE A 4 -40.97 -33.20 -11.85
N GLN A 5 -41.89 -33.00 -10.90
CA GLN A 5 -41.86 -31.86 -9.98
C GLN A 5 -40.79 -32.04 -8.90
N SER A 6 -40.59 -33.26 -8.42
CA SER A 6 -39.51 -33.61 -7.47
C SER A 6 -38.12 -33.43 -8.08
N PHE A 7 -37.96 -33.75 -9.37
CA PHE A 7 -36.68 -33.58 -10.07
C PHE A 7 -36.30 -32.11 -10.24
N LYS A 8 -37.26 -31.24 -10.55
CA LYS A 8 -37.03 -29.78 -10.65
C LYS A 8 -36.60 -29.16 -9.33
N TRP A 9 -37.15 -29.61 -8.20
CA TRP A 9 -36.75 -29.17 -6.87
C TRP A 9 -35.34 -29.64 -6.48
N LEU A 10 -34.97 -30.86 -6.88
CA LEU A 10 -33.64 -31.43 -6.63
C LEU A 10 -32.55 -30.68 -7.41
N VAL A 11 -32.81 -30.36 -8.69
CA VAL A 11 -31.90 -29.57 -9.53
C VAL A 11 -31.76 -28.13 -9.03
N PHE A 12 -32.86 -27.50 -8.58
CA PHE A 12 -32.83 -26.16 -8.01
C PHE A 12 -32.07 -26.11 -6.66
N SER A 13 -32.24 -27.11 -5.81
CA SER A 13 -31.51 -27.20 -4.54
C SER A 13 -30.00 -27.35 -4.75
N VAL A 14 -29.58 -28.27 -5.64
CA VAL A 14 -28.14 -28.51 -5.92
C VAL A 14 -27.44 -27.27 -6.49
N SER A 15 -28.13 -26.48 -7.32
CA SER A 15 -27.56 -25.26 -7.90
C SER A 15 -27.43 -24.12 -6.88
N VAL A 16 -28.35 -23.99 -5.92
CA VAL A 16 -28.22 -23.03 -4.80
C VAL A 16 -27.06 -23.41 -3.86
N PHE A 17 -26.88 -24.71 -3.56
CA PHE A 17 -25.75 -25.17 -2.75
C PHE A 17 -24.39 -25.00 -3.45
N ALA A 18 -24.32 -25.18 -4.77
CA ALA A 18 -23.12 -24.92 -5.56
C ALA A 18 -22.71 -23.43 -5.54
N LEU A 19 -23.67 -22.51 -5.52
CA LEU A 19 -23.41 -21.07 -5.40
C LEU A 19 -22.94 -20.65 -4.00
N MET A 20 -23.33 -21.39 -2.94
CA MET A 20 -22.85 -21.14 -1.57
C MET A 20 -21.49 -21.78 -1.28
N ALA A 21 -21.11 -22.86 -1.98
CA ALA A 21 -19.78 -23.45 -1.88
C ALA A 21 -18.67 -22.59 -2.53
N CYS A 22 -19.05 -21.57 -3.31
CA CYS A 22 -18.14 -20.57 -3.86
C CYS A 22 -17.90 -19.39 -2.91
N GLN A 23 -18.22 -19.53 -1.62
CA GLN A 23 -17.88 -18.53 -0.61
C GLN A 23 -16.39 -18.62 -0.27
N SER A 24 -15.76 -17.44 -0.24
CA SER A 24 -14.33 -17.15 -0.15
C SER A 24 -13.52 -17.89 0.92
N SER A 25 -14.17 -18.50 1.90
CA SER A 25 -13.55 -19.14 3.07
C SER A 25 -12.77 -20.42 2.75
N PHE A 26 -13.18 -21.21 1.74
CA PHE A 26 -12.44 -22.42 1.34
C PHE A 26 -11.13 -22.09 0.60
N LEU A 27 -11.15 -21.07 -0.27
CA LEU A 27 -9.93 -20.58 -0.93
C LEU A 27 -8.94 -20.00 0.09
N GLU A 28 -9.44 -19.28 1.09
CA GLU A 28 -8.63 -18.73 2.19
C GLU A 28 -7.97 -19.84 3.03
N SER A 29 -8.66 -20.97 3.24
CA SER A 29 -8.09 -22.11 3.98
C SER A 29 -7.03 -22.87 3.19
N VAL A 30 -7.22 -23.05 1.88
CA VAL A 30 -6.21 -23.70 1.00
C VAL A 30 -4.95 -22.82 0.91
N GLN A 31 -5.11 -21.51 0.85
CA GLN A 31 -3.97 -20.57 0.77
C GLN A 31 -3.07 -20.62 2.01
N LYS A 32 -3.65 -20.85 3.20
CA LYS A 32 -2.93 -21.00 4.47
C LYS A 32 -1.99 -22.20 4.56
N VAL A 33 -2.24 -23.26 3.77
CA VAL A 33 -1.49 -24.52 3.84
C VAL A 33 -0.46 -24.62 2.69
N THR A 34 -0.64 -23.83 1.63
CA THR A 34 0.18 -23.92 0.41
C THR A 34 1.32 -22.88 0.36
N TYR A 35 1.26 -21.84 1.19
CA TYR A 35 2.29 -20.80 1.30
C TYR A 35 2.84 -20.76 2.73
N GLU A 36 4.10 -20.36 2.91
CA GLU A 36 4.75 -20.31 4.22
C GLU A 36 3.89 -19.55 5.26
N PRO A 37 3.75 -20.08 6.48
CA PRO A 37 2.83 -19.58 7.51
C PRO A 37 3.11 -18.13 7.96
N GLU A 38 4.26 -17.56 7.58
CA GLU A 38 4.70 -16.19 7.91
C GLU A 38 4.26 -15.14 6.87
N PHE A 39 3.59 -15.51 5.76
CA PHE A 39 3.14 -14.54 4.76
C PHE A 39 1.88 -13.78 5.20
N HIS A 40 2.09 -12.61 5.80
CA HIS A 40 1.02 -11.68 6.14
C HIS A 40 0.61 -10.83 4.93
N TYR A 41 -0.40 -11.31 4.20
CA TYR A 41 -1.02 -10.52 3.13
C TYR A 41 -1.75 -9.31 3.71
N ILE A 42 -1.38 -8.11 3.22
CA ILE A 42 -2.11 -6.89 3.55
C ILE A 42 -3.50 -6.91 2.89
N SER A 43 -4.55 -6.56 3.63
CA SER A 43 -5.88 -6.44 3.05
C SER A 43 -5.96 -5.25 2.07
N LYS A 44 -6.81 -5.35 1.04
CA LYS A 44 -7.02 -4.25 0.08
C LYS A 44 -7.40 -2.93 0.75
N ALA A 45 -8.25 -2.99 1.79
CA ALA A 45 -8.66 -1.82 2.56
C ALA A 45 -7.48 -1.17 3.30
N LYS A 46 -6.61 -1.98 3.92
CA LYS A 46 -5.41 -1.50 4.62
C LYS A 46 -4.39 -0.93 3.63
N TRP A 47 -4.19 -1.59 2.48
CA TRP A 47 -3.36 -1.07 1.39
C TRP A 47 -3.85 0.30 0.91
N ALA A 48 -5.13 0.43 0.58
CA ALA A 48 -5.72 1.69 0.12
C ALA A 48 -5.60 2.82 1.18
N SER A 49 -5.83 2.49 2.45
CA SER A 49 -5.65 3.43 3.56
C SER A 49 -4.19 3.89 3.69
N THR A 50 -3.23 2.96 3.56
CA THR A 50 -1.80 3.28 3.59
C THR A 50 -1.40 4.19 2.42
N MET A 51 -1.90 3.94 1.21
CA MET A 51 -1.61 4.79 0.05
C MET A 51 -2.17 6.21 0.21
N ARG A 52 -3.39 6.37 0.76
CA ARG A 52 -3.94 7.71 1.08
C ARG A 52 -3.09 8.48 2.08
N LYS A 53 -2.47 7.79 3.05
CA LYS A 53 -1.53 8.44 3.99
C LYS A 53 -0.27 8.91 3.27
N PHE A 54 0.29 8.11 2.36
CA PHE A 54 1.42 8.52 1.54
C PHE A 54 1.08 9.73 0.66
N GLU A 55 -0.08 9.74 0.02
CA GLU A 55 -0.59 10.88 -0.75
C GLU A 55 -0.67 12.14 0.13
N THR A 56 -1.31 12.06 1.29
CA THR A 56 -1.42 13.17 2.24
C THR A 56 -0.05 13.73 2.63
N TYR A 57 0.91 12.85 2.92
CA TYR A 57 2.27 13.23 3.29
C TYR A 57 3.03 13.86 2.12
N ASN A 58 2.88 13.33 0.92
CA ASN A 58 3.50 13.90 -0.28
C ASN A 58 2.98 15.33 -0.54
N THR A 59 1.67 15.56 -0.43
CA THR A 59 1.09 16.90 -0.56
C THR A 59 1.66 17.89 0.47
N ILE A 60 1.86 17.46 1.72
CA ILE A 60 2.49 18.33 2.73
C ILE A 60 3.93 18.69 2.33
N LEU A 61 4.72 17.74 1.83
CA LEU A 61 6.09 18.01 1.37
C LEU A 61 6.11 18.97 0.18
N GLU A 62 5.23 18.77 -0.81
CA GLU A 62 5.12 19.65 -1.98
C GLU A 62 4.72 21.08 -1.60
N ASN A 63 3.75 21.23 -0.70
CA ASN A 63 3.31 22.54 -0.21
C ASN A 63 4.41 23.26 0.58
N ASN A 64 5.23 22.53 1.34
CA ASN A 64 6.35 23.14 2.07
C ASN A 64 7.48 23.59 1.13
N LEU A 65 7.57 23.01 -0.07
CA LEU A 65 8.61 23.30 -1.07
C LEU A 65 8.19 24.33 -2.13
N SER A 66 6.92 24.72 -2.21
CA SER A 66 6.38 25.47 -3.35
C SER A 66 7.04 26.83 -3.60
N SER A 67 7.68 27.42 -2.58
CA SER A 67 8.40 28.70 -2.65
C SER A 67 9.88 28.60 -3.00
N GLY A 68 10.43 27.39 -3.19
CA GLY A 68 11.87 27.17 -3.43
C GLY A 68 12.77 27.35 -2.20
N SER A 69 12.18 27.73 -1.05
CA SER A 69 12.81 27.77 0.27
C SER A 69 11.79 27.37 1.34
N MET A 70 12.28 26.78 2.44
CA MET A 70 11.46 26.43 3.60
C MET A 70 11.79 27.35 4.78
N THR A 71 10.75 27.78 5.49
CA THR A 71 10.86 28.28 6.86
C THR A 71 11.31 27.15 7.80
N GLU A 72 11.81 27.51 8.98
CA GLU A 72 12.20 26.52 9.99
C GLU A 72 11.03 25.61 10.41
N ASP A 73 9.82 26.17 10.53
CA ASP A 73 8.61 25.39 10.83
C ASP A 73 8.27 24.40 9.71
N GLN A 74 8.39 24.81 8.45
CA GLN A 74 8.21 23.92 7.28
C GLN A 74 9.29 22.83 7.23
N ARG A 75 10.53 23.15 7.62
CA ARG A 75 11.63 22.17 7.73
C ARG A 75 11.32 21.12 8.79
N ILE A 76 10.91 21.55 9.98
CA ILE A 76 10.54 20.66 11.10
C ILE A 76 9.33 19.79 10.70
N ALA A 77 8.30 20.38 10.09
CA ALA A 77 7.14 19.66 9.59
C ALA A 77 7.53 18.60 8.55
N SER A 78 8.41 18.95 7.61
CA SER A 78 8.89 18.04 6.55
C SER A 78 9.69 16.88 7.13
N LEU A 79 10.57 17.13 8.11
CA LEU A 79 11.29 16.08 8.83
C LEU A 79 10.32 15.10 9.55
N SER A 80 9.28 15.64 10.18
CA SER A 80 8.23 14.83 10.83
C SER A 80 7.48 13.97 9.82
N VAL A 81 7.09 14.54 8.68
CA VAL A 81 6.40 13.83 7.60
C VAL A 81 7.28 12.72 7.00
N LEU A 82 8.53 13.02 6.66
CA LEU A 82 9.48 12.02 6.16
C LEU A 82 9.68 10.88 7.17
N GLY A 83 9.73 11.19 8.47
CA GLY A 83 9.77 10.18 9.53
C GLY A 83 8.53 9.29 9.58
N LYS A 84 7.34 9.85 9.34
CA LYS A 84 6.09 9.07 9.24
C LYS A 84 6.08 8.19 7.99
N MET A 85 6.57 8.70 6.86
CA MET A 85 6.70 7.95 5.61
C MET A 85 7.65 6.75 5.77
N ASP A 86 8.84 6.93 6.37
CA ASP A 86 9.79 5.82 6.59
C ASP A 86 9.16 4.70 7.45
N ARG A 87 8.50 5.05 8.56
CA ARG A 87 7.81 4.06 9.41
C ARG A 87 6.69 3.33 8.67
N LEU A 88 5.93 4.06 7.86
CA LEU A 88 4.84 3.48 7.07
C LEU A 88 5.39 2.53 5.99
N THR A 89 6.49 2.89 5.35
CA THR A 89 7.20 2.05 4.37
C THR A 89 7.74 0.78 5.01
N VAL A 90 8.35 0.87 6.20
CA VAL A 90 8.82 -0.31 6.95
C VAL A 90 7.66 -1.25 7.25
N LYS A 91 6.56 -0.72 7.80
CA LYS A 91 5.37 -1.52 8.10
C LYS A 91 4.79 -2.17 6.85
N LEU A 92 4.76 -1.44 5.74
CA LEU A 92 4.25 -1.95 4.46
C LEU A 92 5.16 -3.03 3.87
N SER A 93 6.48 -2.92 4.03
CA SER A 93 7.42 -3.95 3.57
C SER A 93 7.28 -5.29 4.31
N GLN A 94 6.74 -5.26 5.53
CA GLN A 94 6.43 -6.45 6.32
C GLN A 94 5.06 -7.06 5.95
N GLU A 95 4.20 -6.29 5.30
CA GLU A 95 2.80 -6.63 5.02
C GLU A 95 2.54 -6.39 3.52
N THR A 96 2.97 -7.30 2.64
CA THR A 96 2.85 -7.07 1.19
C THR A 96 1.71 -7.87 0.56
N LEU A 97 1.04 -7.27 -0.43
CA LEU A 97 0.00 -7.93 -1.25
C LEU A 97 0.62 -8.92 -2.26
N SER A 98 1.91 -8.73 -2.54
CA SER A 98 2.75 -9.59 -3.37
C SER A 98 4.20 -9.43 -2.88
N SER A 99 4.94 -10.54 -2.82
CA SER A 99 6.36 -10.62 -2.45
C SER A 99 7.34 -9.81 -3.31
N HIS A 100 6.86 -9.06 -4.32
CA HIS A 100 7.69 -8.36 -5.31
C HIS A 100 7.71 -6.83 -5.17
N LEU A 101 7.00 -6.25 -4.20
CA LEU A 101 7.06 -4.80 -3.98
C LEU A 101 8.36 -4.41 -3.27
N ASN A 102 9.27 -3.75 -4.00
CA ASN A 102 10.53 -3.28 -3.46
C ASN A 102 10.49 -1.78 -3.12
N PHE A 103 10.52 -1.47 -1.82
CA PHE A 103 10.52 -0.09 -1.33
C PHE A 103 11.93 0.46 -1.02
N SER A 104 13.00 -0.26 -1.35
CA SER A 104 14.37 0.10 -0.95
C SER A 104 14.79 1.49 -1.44
N LEU A 105 14.57 1.78 -2.73
CA LEU A 105 14.92 3.06 -3.37
C LEU A 105 14.12 4.21 -2.77
N PHE A 106 12.80 4.01 -2.59
CA PHE A 106 11.95 5.01 -1.95
C PHE A 106 12.42 5.32 -0.53
N ARG A 107 12.73 4.29 0.25
CA ARG A 107 13.23 4.43 1.62
C ARG A 107 14.59 5.11 1.67
N GLN A 108 15.48 4.80 0.73
CA GLN A 108 16.77 5.48 0.59
C GLN A 108 16.57 6.98 0.29
N GLY A 109 15.67 7.31 -0.64
CA GLY A 109 15.29 8.69 -0.93
C GLY A 109 14.80 9.45 0.30
N ILE A 110 13.94 8.83 1.12
CA ILE A 110 13.47 9.41 2.38
C ILE A 110 14.64 9.71 3.33
N LYS A 111 15.59 8.78 3.48
CA LYS A 111 16.75 8.97 4.37
C LYS A 111 17.67 10.08 3.90
N ILE A 112 17.90 10.18 2.59
CA ILE A 112 18.71 11.26 2.01
C ILE A 112 18.01 12.61 2.24
N ALA A 113 16.70 12.70 1.97
CA ALA A 113 15.92 13.92 2.23
C ALA A 113 15.96 14.35 3.70
N GLN A 114 15.88 13.40 4.62
CA GLN A 114 16.03 13.68 6.05
C GLN A 114 17.43 14.19 6.41
N ALA A 115 18.48 13.65 5.78
CA ALA A 115 19.85 14.09 6.01
C ALA A 115 20.08 15.51 5.47
N GLU A 116 19.59 15.81 4.26
CA GLU A 116 19.66 17.13 3.63
C GLU A 116 18.96 18.21 4.45
N LEU A 117 17.74 17.92 4.93
CA LEU A 117 16.98 18.86 5.76
C LEU A 117 17.62 19.11 7.14
N LYS A 118 18.54 18.25 7.59
CA LYS A 118 19.26 18.42 8.88
C LYS A 118 20.55 19.23 8.75
N GLN A 119 21.01 19.53 7.54
CA GLN A 119 22.23 20.31 7.32
C GLN A 119 22.02 21.80 7.64
N THR A 120 23.15 22.50 7.82
CA THR A 120 23.19 23.96 8.00
C THR A 120 24.19 24.56 7.00
N PRO A 121 23.73 25.26 5.93
CA PRO A 121 22.34 25.49 5.57
C PRO A 121 21.64 24.23 5.06
N PRO A 122 20.30 24.13 5.19
CA PRO A 122 19.54 22.98 4.70
C PRO A 122 19.54 22.89 3.18
N VAL A 123 19.56 21.67 2.66
CA VAL A 123 19.39 21.34 1.24
C VAL A 123 18.00 20.73 1.03
N TYR A 124 17.33 21.08 -0.06
CA TYR A 124 15.92 20.69 -0.32
C TYR A 124 15.73 19.79 -1.55
N GLN A 125 16.81 19.51 -2.28
CA GLN A 125 16.76 18.86 -3.58
C GLN A 125 16.06 17.50 -3.52
N GLN A 126 16.42 16.66 -2.54
CA GLN A 126 15.87 15.32 -2.44
C GLN A 126 14.41 15.28 -2.01
N VAL A 127 13.92 16.33 -1.33
CA VAL A 127 12.51 16.41 -0.93
C VAL A 127 11.61 16.48 -2.18
N HIS A 128 12.05 17.15 -3.25
CA HIS A 128 11.34 17.16 -4.55
C HIS A 128 11.31 15.81 -5.25
N VAL A 129 12.31 14.95 -4.99
CA VAL A 129 12.43 13.65 -5.66
C VAL A 129 11.50 12.60 -5.04
N ILE A 130 10.97 12.84 -3.84
CA ILE A 130 10.05 11.92 -3.15
C ILE A 130 8.80 11.62 -3.99
N SER A 131 8.18 12.64 -4.60
CA SER A 131 6.99 12.48 -5.46
C SER A 131 7.32 11.67 -6.73
N SER A 132 8.52 11.84 -7.28
CA SER A 132 9.00 11.05 -8.43
C SER A 132 9.09 9.56 -8.12
N TYR A 133 9.52 9.17 -6.91
CA TYR A 133 9.51 7.75 -6.52
C TYR A 133 8.08 7.18 -6.46
N CYS A 134 7.11 7.97 -5.98
CA CYS A 134 5.69 7.57 -5.99
C CYS A 134 5.19 7.37 -7.42
N ALA A 135 5.50 8.32 -8.32
CA ALA A 135 5.11 8.24 -9.72
C ALA A 135 5.70 7.02 -10.43
N SER A 136 7.00 6.75 -10.26
CA SER A 136 7.68 5.61 -10.87
C SER A 136 7.08 4.27 -10.43
N CYS A 137 6.82 4.09 -9.13
CA CYS A 137 6.22 2.86 -8.61
C CYS A 137 4.80 2.63 -9.18
N HIS A 138 4.02 3.70 -9.36
CA HIS A 138 2.68 3.61 -9.94
C HIS A 138 2.68 3.43 -11.46
N ALA A 139 3.72 3.87 -12.16
CA ALA A 139 3.89 3.67 -13.59
C ALA A 139 4.23 2.20 -13.92
N GLU A 140 5.12 1.58 -13.16
CA GLU A 140 5.48 0.16 -13.32
C GLU A 140 4.28 -0.79 -13.15
N LYS A 141 3.28 -0.40 -12.35
CA LYS A 141 2.05 -1.18 -12.12
C LYS A 141 0.98 -1.05 -13.21
N LYS A 142 1.14 -0.15 -14.18
CA LYS A 142 0.19 0.04 -15.30
C LYS A 142 0.52 -0.78 -16.55
N ASN A 143 1.70 -1.40 -16.60
CA ASN A 143 2.09 -2.38 -17.62
C ASN A 143 1.88 -3.80 -17.09
#